data_AF-A0A7C3L6I6-F1
#
_entry.id   AF-A0A7C3L6I6-F1
#
_cell.length_a   1.000
_cell.length_b   1.000
_cell.length_c   1.000
_cell.angle_alpha   90.00
_cell.angle_beta   90.00
_cell.angle_gamma   90.00
#
_symmetry.space_group_name_H-M   'P 1'
#
loop_
_entity.id
_entity.type
_entity.pdbx_description
1 polymer ?
#
loop_
_entity_poly.entity_id
_entity_poly.type
_entity_poly.pdbx_seq_one_letter_code
_entity_poly.pdbx_strand_id
1 'polypeptide(L)'
;MSHTKRARLRQGFSLIELLIVVVIISLVYAIGFSNFKIRKSEPKALTPLNLKETIVKSEFFNGHATLMCVDKCRTCYLREDVSAPFKAYANKIDLSNIKAYGIDEGDRLQRIEYERYNDQKICLVMDFYNNGSSTQIILENKEGAYFLPAFFGEPKRFDSPEDAKTYWLKQSDSVSNSGDYY
;
A
#
# COMPACT_ATOMS: atom_id res chain seq x y z
N MET A 1 -72.42 44.56 -5.12
CA MET A 1 -71.48 44.12 -4.06
C MET A 1 -70.09 44.00 -4.67
N SER A 2 -69.15 44.82 -4.20
CA SER A 2 -67.77 44.91 -4.72
C SER A 2 -66.86 43.95 -3.94
N HIS A 3 -66.25 42.98 -4.63
CA HIS A 3 -65.15 42.17 -4.09
C HIS A 3 -63.83 42.72 -4.61
N THR A 4 -63.15 43.53 -3.81
CA THR A 4 -61.78 43.98 -4.10
C THR A 4 -60.79 42.90 -3.68
N LYS A 5 -60.26 42.14 -4.63
CA LYS A 5 -59.14 41.20 -4.38
C LYS A 5 -57.84 42.00 -4.22
N ARG A 6 -57.20 41.92 -3.04
CA ARG A 6 -55.83 42.44 -2.82
C ARG A 6 -54.83 41.53 -3.55
N ALA A 7 -54.14 42.07 -4.55
CA ALA A 7 -53.01 41.41 -5.19
C ALA A 7 -51.81 41.40 -4.23
N ARG A 8 -51.26 40.22 -3.95
CA ARG A 8 -50.06 40.04 -3.12
C ARG A 8 -48.84 40.27 -4.02
N LEU A 9 -48.17 41.41 -3.86
CA LEU A 9 -46.93 41.71 -4.58
C LEU A 9 -45.87 40.66 -4.20
N ARG A 10 -45.51 39.80 -5.15
CA ARG A 10 -44.34 38.93 -5.03
C ARG A 10 -43.10 39.81 -5.19
N GLN A 11 -42.37 40.02 -4.11
CA GLN A 11 -41.06 40.68 -4.16
C GLN A 11 -40.07 39.70 -4.80
N GLY A 12 -39.59 40.05 -6.00
CA GLY A 12 -38.46 39.39 -6.63
C GLY A 12 -37.16 40.00 -6.11
N PHE A 13 -36.13 39.17 -5.97
CA PHE A 13 -34.78 39.64 -5.65
C PHE A 13 -34.30 40.63 -6.71
N SER A 14 -33.66 41.70 -6.25
CA SER A 14 -33.01 42.67 -7.13
C SER A 14 -31.76 42.05 -7.76
N LEU A 15 -31.42 42.50 -8.97
CA LEU A 15 -30.24 42.03 -9.70
C LEU A 15 -28.94 42.28 -8.91
N ILE A 16 -28.91 43.35 -8.12
CA ILE A 16 -27.79 43.66 -7.23
C ILE A 16 -27.70 42.71 -6.04
N GLU A 17 -28.84 42.30 -5.48
CA GLU A 17 -28.87 41.36 -4.35
C GLU A 17 -28.38 39.98 -4.80
N LEU A 18 -28.77 39.55 -5.99
CA LEU A 18 -28.29 38.29 -6.58
C LEU A 18 -26.77 38.31 -6.76
N LEU A 19 -26.20 39.41 -7.25
CA LEU A 19 -24.76 39.55 -7.44
C LEU A 19 -24.00 39.45 -6.12
N ILE A 20 -24.49 40.14 -5.07
CA ILE A 20 -23.90 40.09 -3.74
C ILE A 20 -23.90 38.66 -3.20
N VAL A 21 -25.00 37.93 -3.35
CA VAL A 21 -25.12 36.53 -2.89
C VAL A 21 -24.10 35.63 -3.60
N VAL A 22 -23.93 35.75 -4.91
CA VAL A 22 -22.96 34.93 -5.67
C VAL A 22 -21.52 35.22 -5.23
N VAL A 23 -21.18 36.49 -4.98
CA VAL A 23 -19.85 36.87 -4.49
C VAL A 23 -19.58 36.31 -3.09
N ILE A 24 -20.56 36.41 -2.17
CA ILE A 24 -20.44 35.86 -0.81
C ILE A 24 -20.26 34.35 -0.86
N ILE A 25 -21.06 33.64 -1.66
CA ILE A 25 -20.93 32.19 -1.83
C ILE A 25 -19.52 31.86 -2.34
N SER A 26 -19.04 32.55 -3.38
CA SER A 26 -17.70 32.32 -3.95
C SER A 26 -16.58 32.48 -2.92
N LEU A 27 -16.67 33.49 -2.05
CA LEU A 27 -15.71 33.74 -0.96
C LEU A 27 -15.78 32.65 0.12
N VAL A 28 -16.98 32.26 0.54
CA VAL A 28 -17.17 31.19 1.53
C VAL A 28 -16.65 29.86 1.00
N TYR A 29 -16.85 29.56 -0.29
CA TYR A 29 -16.28 28.38 -0.93
C TYR A 29 -14.74 28.45 -0.98
N ALA A 30 -14.16 29.59 -1.38
CA ALA A 30 -12.70 29.74 -1.41
C ALA A 30 -12.06 29.54 -0.02
N ILE A 31 -12.66 30.12 1.02
CA ILE A 31 -12.19 29.99 2.41
C ILE A 31 -12.43 28.56 2.92
N GLY A 32 -13.60 27.97 2.65
CA GLY A 32 -13.97 26.63 3.08
C GLY A 32 -13.10 25.52 2.49
N PHE A 33 -12.69 25.66 1.22
CA PHE A 33 -11.80 24.70 0.56
C PHE A 33 -10.32 24.94 0.86
N SER A 34 -9.89 26.17 1.15
CA SER A 34 -8.47 26.49 1.44
C SER A 34 -7.93 25.80 2.70
N ASN A 35 -8.80 25.43 3.64
CA ASN A 35 -8.43 24.71 4.86
C ASN A 35 -8.51 23.19 4.72
N PHE A 36 -8.96 22.67 3.57
CA PHE A 36 -8.92 21.24 3.26
C PHE A 36 -7.52 20.86 2.78
N LYS A 37 -6.53 20.98 3.68
CA LYS A 37 -5.25 20.29 3.48
C LYS A 37 -5.57 18.81 3.57
N ILE A 38 -5.61 18.12 2.43
CA ILE A 38 -5.50 16.65 2.39
C ILE A 38 -4.28 16.35 3.25
N ARG A 39 -4.52 15.75 4.43
CA ARG A 39 -3.48 15.39 5.37
C ARG A 39 -2.65 14.35 4.62
N LYS A 40 -1.56 14.77 3.96
CA LYS A 40 -0.56 13.85 3.44
C LYS A 40 -0.08 13.09 4.67
N SER A 41 -0.63 11.89 4.87
CA SER A 41 -0.22 10.99 5.92
C SER A 41 1.29 10.92 5.87
N GLU A 42 1.97 11.21 6.98
CA GLU A 42 3.39 10.93 7.07
C GLU A 42 3.62 9.48 6.61
N PRO A 43 4.67 9.22 5.80
CA PRO A 43 4.93 7.89 5.29
C PRO A 43 5.15 6.96 6.49
N LYS A 44 4.21 6.02 6.69
CA LYS A 44 4.33 5.00 7.72
C LYS A 44 5.64 4.24 7.50
N ALA A 45 6.27 3.81 8.59
CA ALA A 45 7.45 2.98 8.49
C ALA A 45 7.14 1.71 7.69
N LEU A 46 8.08 1.28 6.85
CA LEU A 46 7.96 0.07 6.07
C LEU A 46 8.11 -1.14 7.01
N THR A 47 7.02 -1.88 7.20
CA THR A 47 6.92 -3.08 8.07
C THR A 47 6.57 -4.30 7.22
N PRO A 48 6.73 -5.54 7.73
CA PRO A 48 6.32 -6.74 6.99
C PRO A 48 4.85 -6.71 6.55
N LEU A 49 3.98 -6.07 7.34
CA LEU A 49 2.54 -6.06 7.10
C LEU A 49 2.07 -5.01 6.08
N ASN A 50 2.80 -3.91 5.91
CA ASN A 50 2.43 -2.85 4.98
C ASN A 50 3.35 -2.77 3.75
N LEU A 51 4.31 -3.69 3.64
CA LEU A 51 5.39 -3.65 2.64
C LEU A 51 4.84 -3.51 1.23
N LYS A 52 3.99 -4.45 0.82
CA LYS A 52 3.36 -4.49 -0.51
C LYS A 52 2.55 -3.24 -0.82
N GLU A 53 1.65 -2.88 0.09
CA GLU A 53 0.78 -1.72 -0.09
C GLU A 53 1.59 -0.42 -0.20
N THR A 54 2.63 -0.27 0.63
CA THR A 54 3.47 0.93 0.67
C THR A 54 4.28 1.09 -0.62
N ILE A 55 4.85 0.01 -1.16
CA ILE A 55 5.62 0.07 -2.40
C ILE A 55 4.71 0.31 -3.60
N VAL A 56 3.62 -0.45 -3.75
CA VAL A 56 2.71 -0.34 -4.90
C VAL A 56 2.00 1.02 -4.95
N LYS A 57 1.72 1.64 -3.81
CA LYS A 57 1.12 3.00 -3.75
C LYS A 57 2.15 4.13 -3.81
N SER A 58 3.45 3.82 -3.87
CA SER A 58 4.48 4.85 -3.91
C SER A 58 4.56 5.50 -5.30
N GLU A 59 4.98 6.77 -5.34
CA GLU A 59 5.25 7.49 -6.59
C GLU A 59 6.41 6.87 -7.41
N PHE A 60 7.20 6.00 -6.78
CA PHE A 60 8.31 5.27 -7.40
C PHE A 60 7.88 3.93 -8.04
N PHE A 61 6.59 3.61 -8.03
CA PHE A 61 6.09 2.38 -8.65
C PHE A 61 5.57 2.67 -10.06
N ASN A 62 6.26 2.13 -11.06
CA ASN A 62 5.87 2.27 -12.47
C ASN A 62 5.57 0.90 -13.10
N GLY A 63 4.73 0.12 -12.41
CA GLY A 63 4.24 -1.18 -12.86
C GLY A 63 5.16 -2.37 -12.56
N HIS A 64 6.43 -2.13 -12.26
CA HIS A 64 7.30 -3.09 -11.63
C HIS A 64 8.14 -2.37 -10.56
N ALA A 65 8.57 -3.12 -9.53
CA ALA A 65 9.63 -2.65 -8.65
C ALA A 65 10.32 -3.84 -7.98
N THR A 66 11.64 -3.73 -7.76
CA THR A 66 12.37 -4.64 -6.87
C THR A 66 12.85 -3.88 -5.65
N LEU A 67 12.44 -4.34 -4.46
CA LEU A 67 12.98 -3.91 -3.18
C LEU A 67 14.11 -4.86 -2.77
N MET A 68 15.27 -4.30 -2.42
CA MET A 68 16.40 -5.05 -1.91
C MET A 68 16.89 -4.42 -0.62
N CYS A 69 16.98 -5.20 0.45
CA CYS A 69 17.45 -4.74 1.75
C CYS A 69 18.77 -5.41 2.16
N VAL A 70 19.62 -4.62 2.81
CA VAL A 70 20.96 -4.97 3.29
C VAL A 70 21.14 -4.44 4.72
N ASP A 71 22.33 -4.66 5.29
CA ASP A 71 22.69 -4.24 6.66
C ASP A 71 21.64 -4.66 7.70
N LYS A 72 21.41 -5.98 7.80
CA LYS A 72 20.38 -6.55 8.69
C LYS A 72 18.99 -5.94 8.43
N CYS A 73 18.69 -5.62 7.18
CA CYS A 73 17.44 -5.05 6.69
C CYS A 73 17.10 -3.68 7.29
N ARG A 74 18.14 -2.88 7.58
CA ARG A 74 17.99 -1.48 8.02
C ARG A 74 18.07 -0.49 6.87
N THR A 75 18.74 -0.88 5.79
CA THR A 75 18.86 -0.08 4.57
C THR A 75 18.23 -0.85 3.44
N CYS A 76 17.33 -0.21 2.70
CA CYS A 76 16.69 -0.79 1.53
C CYS A 76 16.89 0.12 0.32
N TYR A 77 16.91 -0.50 -0.85
CA TYR A 77 16.99 0.12 -2.14
C TYR A 77 15.81 -0.34 -2.99
N LEU A 78 15.34 0.54 -3.85
CA LEU A 78 14.25 0.28 -4.78
C LEU A 78 14.75 0.54 -6.20
N ARG A 79 14.41 -0.35 -7.13
CA ARG A 79 14.50 -0.08 -8.58
C ARG A 79 13.12 -0.26 -9.20
N GLU A 80 12.84 0.56 -10.21
CA GLU A 80 11.57 0.54 -10.96
C GLU A 80 11.53 -0.60 -12.00
N ASP A 81 12.69 -0.98 -12.53
CA ASP A 81 12.82 -2.01 -13.56
C ASP A 81 14.16 -2.73 -13.41
N VAL A 82 14.30 -3.91 -14.02
CA VAL A 82 15.53 -4.71 -14.06
C VAL A 82 16.69 -3.91 -14.66
N SER A 83 16.40 -3.02 -15.61
CA SER A 83 17.37 -2.14 -16.27
C SER A 83 17.73 -0.87 -15.48
N ALA A 84 16.92 -0.50 -14.48
CA ALA A 84 17.09 0.72 -13.72
C ALA A 84 18.08 0.52 -12.55
N PRO A 85 18.87 1.55 -12.20
CA PRO A 85 19.74 1.48 -11.03
C PRO A 85 18.92 1.47 -9.73
N PHE A 86 19.45 0.79 -8.72
CA PHE A 86 18.92 0.84 -7.36
C PHE A 86 19.06 2.24 -6.76
N LYS A 87 17.97 2.79 -6.26
CA LYS A 87 17.90 4.06 -5.51
C LYS A 87 17.64 3.77 -4.04
N ALA A 88 18.25 4.53 -3.14
CA ALA A 88 18.01 4.36 -1.70
C ALA A 88 16.54 4.64 -1.36
N TYR A 89 15.93 3.78 -0.55
CA TYR A 89 14.60 4.00 -0.02
C TYR A 89 14.68 4.97 1.17
N ALA A 90 14.14 6.17 1.01
CA ALA A 90 14.36 7.27 1.95
C ALA A 90 13.46 7.23 3.20
N ASN A 91 12.33 6.51 3.17
CA ASN A 91 11.40 6.49 4.30
C ASN A 91 11.89 5.57 5.42
N LYS A 92 11.30 5.72 6.60
CA LYS A 92 11.63 4.89 7.77
C LYS A 92 11.39 3.41 7.48
N ILE A 93 12.34 2.56 7.85
CA ILE A 93 12.28 1.10 7.67
C ILE A 93 12.20 0.44 9.05
N ASP A 94 11.28 -0.51 9.20
CA ASP A 94 11.12 -1.36 10.37
C ASP A 94 11.10 -2.85 9.96
N LEU A 95 12.21 -3.25 9.35
CA LEU A 95 12.46 -4.62 8.84
C LEU A 95 13.70 -5.24 9.50
N SER A 96 14.10 -4.76 10.67
CA SER A 96 15.38 -5.12 11.28
C SER A 96 15.50 -6.61 11.60
N ASN A 97 16.60 -7.22 11.16
CA ASN A 97 16.96 -8.63 11.35
C ASN A 97 15.96 -9.63 10.77
N ILE A 98 15.29 -9.27 9.67
CA ILE A 98 14.41 -10.20 8.97
C ILE A 98 15.19 -11.40 8.42
N LYS A 99 14.59 -12.58 8.54
CA LYS A 99 14.93 -13.76 7.75
C LYS A 99 13.79 -14.06 6.79
N ALA A 100 14.14 -14.35 5.55
CA ALA A 100 13.21 -14.70 4.50
C ALA A 100 13.15 -16.23 4.32
N TYR A 101 11.95 -16.75 4.10
CA TYR A 101 11.71 -18.16 3.85
C TYR A 101 10.74 -18.36 2.67
N GLY A 102 11.00 -19.40 1.90
CA GLY A 102 10.10 -19.95 0.89
C GLY A 102 9.70 -21.38 1.25
N ILE A 103 8.86 -21.98 0.41
CA ILE A 103 8.49 -23.40 0.48
C ILE A 103 9.09 -24.09 -0.74
N ASP A 104 9.81 -25.20 -0.52
CA ASP A 104 10.35 -26.03 -1.60
C ASP A 104 9.29 -26.99 -2.19
N GLU A 105 9.66 -27.75 -3.23
CA GLU A 105 8.76 -28.72 -3.88
C GLU A 105 8.27 -29.83 -2.94
N GLY A 106 8.96 -30.06 -1.83
CA GLY A 106 8.61 -31.07 -0.83
C GLY A 106 7.82 -30.51 0.35
N ASP A 107 7.21 -29.32 0.19
CA ASP A 107 6.50 -28.60 1.23
C ASP A 107 7.35 -28.35 2.47
N ARG A 108 8.67 -28.12 2.33
CA ARG A 108 9.56 -27.79 3.45
C ARG A 108 9.86 -26.32 3.47
N LEU A 109 9.90 -25.77 4.68
CA LEU A 109 10.31 -24.39 4.89
C LEU A 109 11.81 -24.29 4.61
N GLN A 110 12.19 -23.46 3.65
CA GLN A 110 13.58 -23.23 3.30
C GLN A 110 13.94 -21.76 3.51
N ARG A 111 15.03 -21.52 4.23
CA ARG A 111 15.58 -20.18 4.36
C ARG A 111 16.15 -19.72 3.01
N ILE A 112 15.74 -18.53 2.59
CA ILE A 112 16.26 -17.89 1.38
C ILE A 112 17.56 -17.19 1.76
N GLU A 113 18.67 -17.68 1.23
CA GLU A 113 19.98 -17.06 1.35
C GLU A 113 20.28 -16.29 0.07
N TYR A 114 20.39 -14.98 0.19
CA TYR A 114 20.77 -14.11 -0.91
C TYR A 114 22.29 -13.91 -0.94
N GLU A 115 22.78 -13.45 -2.09
CA GLU A 115 24.17 -13.04 -2.28
C GLU A 115 24.48 -11.72 -1.56
N ARG A 116 25.52 -11.03 -2.02
CA ARG A 116 25.94 -9.73 -1.49
C ARG A 116 25.70 -8.64 -2.51
N TYR A 117 25.39 -7.44 -2.02
CA TYR A 117 25.34 -6.23 -2.82
C TYR A 117 26.28 -5.20 -2.20
N ASN A 118 27.23 -4.68 -2.98
CA ASN A 118 28.27 -3.76 -2.50
C ASN A 118 28.94 -4.22 -1.19
N ASP A 119 29.42 -5.48 -1.18
CA ASP A 119 30.02 -6.14 -0.01
C ASP A 119 29.13 -6.26 1.23
N GLN A 120 27.83 -6.01 1.12
CA GLN A 120 26.87 -6.20 2.21
C GLN A 120 25.98 -7.41 1.95
N LYS A 121 25.73 -8.22 2.97
CA LYS A 121 24.83 -9.38 2.85
C LYS A 121 23.39 -8.88 2.64
N ILE A 122 22.76 -9.36 1.57
CA ILE A 122 21.35 -9.12 1.31
C ILE A 122 20.52 -9.96 2.28
N CYS A 123 19.48 -9.36 2.84
CA CYS A 123 18.59 -10.02 3.80
C CYS A 123 17.16 -10.18 3.27
N LEU A 124 16.77 -9.39 2.26
CA LEU A 124 15.47 -9.47 1.63
C LEU A 124 15.56 -8.96 0.19
N VAL A 125 14.97 -9.71 -0.74
CA VAL A 125 14.65 -9.23 -2.10
C VAL A 125 13.19 -9.58 -2.37
N MET A 126 12.43 -8.59 -2.84
CA MET A 126 11.04 -8.77 -3.23
C MET A 126 10.73 -7.97 -4.48
N ASP A 127 10.03 -8.62 -5.41
CA ASP A 127 9.51 -8.00 -6.61
C ASP A 127 8.02 -7.69 -6.44
N PHE A 128 7.58 -6.61 -7.08
CA PHE A 128 6.21 -6.12 -7.11
C PHE A 128 5.81 -5.84 -8.54
N TYR A 129 4.56 -6.14 -8.88
CA TYR A 129 4.04 -6.10 -10.25
C TYR A 129 2.72 -5.33 -10.34
N ASN A 130 2.44 -4.78 -11.52
CA ASN A 130 1.29 -3.91 -11.81
C ASN A 130 -0.06 -4.58 -11.60
N ASN A 131 -0.12 -5.91 -11.77
CA ASN A 131 -1.30 -6.73 -11.48
C ASN A 131 -1.57 -6.86 -9.97
N GLY A 132 -0.77 -6.18 -9.13
CA GLY A 132 -0.86 -6.25 -7.69
C GLY A 132 -0.22 -7.50 -7.11
N SER A 133 0.51 -8.28 -7.90
CA SER A 133 1.27 -9.42 -7.38
C SER A 133 2.60 -8.97 -6.78
N SER A 134 3.16 -9.80 -5.92
CA SER A 134 4.50 -9.66 -5.36
C SER A 134 5.13 -11.02 -5.13
N THR A 135 6.41 -11.05 -4.75
CA THR A 135 7.05 -12.27 -4.25
C THR A 135 6.25 -12.82 -3.06
N GLN A 136 5.82 -14.08 -3.15
CA GLN A 136 5.22 -14.81 -2.02
C GLN A 136 6.34 -15.26 -1.09
N ILE A 137 6.24 -14.93 0.19
CA ILE A 137 7.35 -15.15 1.12
C ILE A 137 6.86 -15.18 2.57
N ILE A 138 7.60 -15.87 3.42
CA ILE A 138 7.46 -15.77 4.87
C ILE A 138 8.65 -14.97 5.40
N LEU A 139 8.36 -13.92 6.18
CA LEU A 139 9.35 -13.12 6.86
C LEU A 139 9.31 -13.41 8.36
N GLU A 140 10.46 -13.58 8.99
CA GLU A 140 10.57 -13.79 10.44
C GLU A 140 11.44 -12.70 11.05
N ASN A 141 11.02 -12.14 12.17
CA ASN A 141 11.85 -11.28 13.02
C ASN A 141 11.61 -11.63 14.51
N LYS A 142 12.12 -10.79 15.42
CA LYS A 142 11.96 -10.98 16.88
C LYS A 142 10.50 -10.94 17.37
N GLU A 143 9.58 -10.38 16.60
CA GLU A 143 8.18 -10.21 16.98
C GLU A 143 7.30 -11.38 16.50
N GLY A 144 7.74 -12.11 15.48
CA GLY A 144 7.05 -13.29 14.97
C GLY A 144 7.33 -13.54 13.50
N ALA A 145 6.45 -14.32 12.89
CA ALA A 145 6.47 -14.61 11.46
C ALA A 145 5.34 -13.91 10.72
N TYR A 146 5.56 -13.61 9.45
CA TYR A 146 4.64 -12.87 8.60
C TYR A 146 4.56 -13.55 7.25
N PHE A 147 3.37 -14.02 6.87
CA PHE A 147 3.12 -14.53 5.54
C PHE A 147 2.68 -13.39 4.64
N LEU A 148 3.40 -13.18 3.54
CA LEU A 148 3.09 -12.21 2.50
C LEU A 148 2.62 -12.98 1.26
N PRO A 149 1.34 -12.88 0.88
CA PRO A 149 0.80 -13.60 -0.27
C PRO A 149 1.30 -12.98 -1.58
N ALA A 150 1.42 -13.81 -2.63
CA ALA A 150 1.77 -13.32 -3.97
C ALA A 150 0.72 -12.34 -4.48
N PHE A 151 -0.55 -12.77 -4.54
CA PHE A 151 -1.59 -12.05 -5.26
C PHE A 151 -2.67 -11.53 -4.31
N PHE A 152 -3.66 -12.36 -4.01
CA PHE A 152 -4.81 -12.01 -3.18
C PHE A 152 -4.52 -12.18 -1.68
N GLY A 153 -5.18 -11.37 -0.87
CA GLY A 153 -5.09 -11.40 0.58
C GLY A 153 -4.12 -10.38 1.16
N GLU A 154 -4.32 -10.09 2.44
CA GLU A 154 -3.46 -9.19 3.20
C GLU A 154 -2.37 -10.00 3.91
N PRO A 155 -1.18 -9.41 4.13
CA PRO A 155 -0.16 -10.01 4.97
C PRO A 155 -0.71 -10.36 6.35
N LYS A 156 -0.33 -11.54 6.87
CA LYS A 156 -0.79 -12.02 8.19
C LYS A 156 0.39 -12.35 9.09
N ARG A 157 0.26 -12.01 10.37
CA ARG A 157 1.22 -12.35 11.42
C ARG A 157 0.87 -13.71 12.05
N PHE A 158 1.90 -14.45 12.39
CA PHE A 158 1.89 -15.75 13.06
C PHE A 158 2.96 -15.77 14.16
N ASP A 159 2.85 -16.74 15.06
CA ASP A 159 3.80 -16.90 16.16
C ASP A 159 5.12 -17.50 15.67
N SER A 160 5.07 -18.40 14.67
CA SER A 160 6.26 -19.04 14.10
C SER A 160 6.22 -19.17 12.57
N PRO A 161 7.39 -19.34 11.92
CA PRO A 161 7.45 -19.61 10.49
C PRO A 161 6.72 -20.89 10.06
N GLU A 162 6.65 -21.91 10.92
CA GLU A 162 5.94 -23.16 10.64
C GLU A 162 4.41 -22.98 10.65
N ASP A 163 3.89 -22.11 11.51
CA ASP A 163 2.46 -21.75 11.49
C ASP A 163 2.11 -20.99 10.21
N ALA A 164 2.99 -20.05 9.81
CA ALA A 164 2.84 -19.30 8.57
C ALA A 164 2.90 -20.22 7.33
N LYS A 165 3.78 -21.23 7.35
CA LYS A 165 3.87 -22.28 6.33
C LYS A 165 2.60 -23.11 6.24
N THR A 166 2.08 -23.57 7.38
CA THR A 166 0.82 -24.32 7.43
C THR A 166 -0.33 -23.51 6.82
N TYR A 167 -0.37 -22.20 7.11
CA TYR A 167 -1.34 -21.30 6.48
C TYR A 167 -1.12 -21.15 4.96
N TRP A 168 0.13 -20.98 4.51
CA TRP A 168 0.47 -20.91 3.09
C TRP A 168 -0.07 -22.14 2.35
N LEU A 169 0.30 -23.35 2.79
CA LEU A 169 -0.10 -24.60 2.13
C LEU A 169 -1.63 -24.72 2.01
N LYS A 170 -2.34 -24.44 3.10
CA LYS A 170 -3.81 -24.45 3.11
C LYS A 170 -4.44 -23.46 2.10
N GLN A 171 -3.82 -22.30 1.90
CA GLN A 171 -4.28 -21.33 0.91
C GLN A 171 -3.99 -21.81 -0.52
N SER A 172 -2.81 -22.40 -0.76
CA SER A 172 -2.46 -22.97 -2.07
C SER A 172 -3.43 -24.07 -2.49
N ASP A 173 -3.78 -24.98 -1.59
CA ASP A 173 -4.74 -26.07 -1.85
C ASP A 173 -6.13 -25.54 -2.21
N SER A 174 -6.56 -24.45 -1.55
CA SER A 174 -7.86 -23.83 -1.79
C SER A 174 -7.95 -23.17 -3.17
N VAL A 175 -6.85 -22.57 -3.63
CA VAL A 175 -6.77 -21.96 -4.97
C VAL A 175 -6.65 -23.04 -6.06
N SER A 176 -5.93 -24.14 -5.81
CA SER A 176 -5.84 -25.25 -6.77
C SER A 176 -7.20 -25.92 -6.98
N ASN A 177 -7.92 -26.24 -5.90
CA ASN A 177 -9.24 -26.90 -5.99
C ASN A 177 -10.35 -26.01 -6.57
N SER A 178 -10.17 -24.69 -6.61
CA SER A 178 -11.14 -23.78 -7.24
C SER A 178 -10.91 -23.61 -8.76
N GLY A 179 -9.74 -24.03 -9.26
CA GLY A 179 -9.44 -24.09 -10.70
C GLY A 179 -10.11 -25.26 -11.42
N ASP A 180 -10.49 -26.31 -10.70
CA ASP A 180 -11.13 -27.52 -11.26
C ASP A 180 -12.59 -27.31 -11.71
N TYR A 181 -13.10 -26.08 -11.59
CA TYR A 181 -14.47 -25.70 -11.98
C TYR A 181 -14.56 -24.91 -13.28
N TYR A 182 -13.45 -24.75 -14.02
CA TYR A 182 -13.42 -24.05 -15.32
C TYR A 182 -12.89 -24.93 -16.46
#